data_AF-V6JDW9-F1
#
_entry.id   AF-V6JDW9-F1
#
_cell.length_a   1.000
_cell.length_b   1.000
_cell.length_c   1.000
_cell.angle_alpha   90.00
_cell.angle_beta   90.00
_cell.angle_gamma   90.00
#
_symmetry.space_group_name_H-M   'P 1'
#
loop_
_entity.id
_entity.type
_entity.pdbx_description
1 polymer ?
#
loop_
_entity_poly.entity_id
_entity_poly.type
_entity_poly.pdbx_seq_one_letter_code
_entity_poly.pdbx_strand_id
1 'polypeptide(L)'
;MRARTALLLAAAVSLTATTAAVALKAGAWELTASRHAIRLSPKPRPGCPDCKGEGGWWSEGLYPGGEMCWCWDRPVRTLRLLPVRDPWPDEPPF
;
A
#
# COMPACT_ATOMS: atom_id res chain seq x y z
N MET A 1 -34.10 -5.62 18.63
CA MET A 1 -33.34 -6.14 17.47
C MET A 1 -32.31 -5.15 16.93
N ARG A 2 -32.64 -3.86 16.70
CA ARG A 2 -31.71 -2.86 16.16
C ARG A 2 -30.40 -2.67 16.94
N ALA A 3 -30.44 -2.67 18.28
CA ALA A 3 -29.24 -2.49 19.11
C ALA A 3 -28.25 -3.67 19.00
N ARG A 4 -28.76 -4.90 18.95
CA ARG A 4 -27.93 -6.11 18.81
C ARG A 4 -27.29 -6.16 17.42
N THR A 5 -28.03 -5.79 16.37
CA THR A 5 -27.48 -5.68 15.01
C THR A 5 -26.43 -4.58 14.92
N ALA A 6 -26.67 -3.41 15.52
CA ALA A 6 -25.70 -2.32 15.56
C ALA A 6 -24.41 -2.71 16.31
N LEU A 7 -24.52 -3.42 17.43
CA LEU A 7 -23.38 -3.95 18.18
C LEU A 7 -22.58 -4.97 17.38
N LEU A 8 -23.27 -5.89 16.68
CA LEU A 8 -22.61 -6.87 15.82
C LEU A 8 -21.88 -6.21 14.66
N LEU A 9 -22.49 -5.20 14.03
CA LEU A 9 -21.85 -4.42 12.97
C LEU A 9 -20.63 -3.67 13.49
N ALA A 10 -20.73 -3.00 14.64
CA ALA A 10 -19.61 -2.30 15.24
C ALA A 10 -18.45 -3.25 15.57
N ALA A 11 -18.75 -4.42 16.14
CA ALA A 11 -17.74 -5.43 16.43
C ALA A 11 -17.08 -5.97 15.14
N ALA A 12 -17.87 -6.27 14.11
CA ALA A 12 -17.37 -6.76 12.83
C ALA A 12 -16.47 -5.72 12.13
N VAL A 13 -16.87 -4.44 12.13
CA VAL A 13 -16.09 -3.34 11.54
C VAL A 13 -14.77 -3.15 12.29
N SER A 14 -14.79 -3.12 13.62
CA SER A 14 -13.56 -2.97 14.42
C SER A 14 -12.61 -4.15 14.23
N LEU A 15 -13.13 -5.38 14.18
CA LEU A 15 -12.32 -6.58 13.99
C LEU A 15 -11.65 -6.56 12.61
N THR A 16 -12.41 -6.27 11.56
CA THR A 16 -11.90 -6.21 10.17
C THR A 16 -10.89 -5.09 9.97
N ALA A 17 -11.11 -3.91 10.56
CA ALA A 17 -10.14 -2.82 10.53
C ALA A 17 -8.82 -3.20 11.21
N THR A 18 -8.90 -3.89 12.36
CA THR A 18 -7.72 -4.31 13.12
C THR A 18 -6.91 -5.36 12.35
N THR A 19 -7.57 -6.39 11.80
CA THR A 19 -6.88 -7.41 10.99
C THR A 19 -6.25 -6.81 9.73
N ALA A 20 -6.92 -5.88 9.05
CA ALA A 20 -6.34 -5.18 7.91
C ALA A 20 -5.08 -4.39 8.30
N ALA A 21 -5.12 -3.64 9.39
CA ALA A 21 -3.94 -2.87 9.86
C ALA A 21 -2.74 -3.77 10.19
N VAL A 22 -2.99 -4.92 10.84
CA VAL A 22 -1.94 -5.90 11.15
C VAL A 22 -1.35 -6.50 9.87
N ALA A 23 -2.21 -6.88 8.90
CA ALA A 23 -1.75 -7.41 7.62
C ALA A 23 -0.91 -6.41 6.84
N LEU A 24 -1.34 -5.15 6.77
CA LEU A 24 -0.58 -4.06 6.13
C LEU A 24 0.79 -3.89 6.78
N LYS A 25 0.84 -3.86 8.12
CA LYS A 25 2.10 -3.69 8.85
C LYS A 25 3.03 -4.89 8.66
N ALA A 26 2.52 -6.11 8.71
CA ALA A 26 3.30 -7.34 8.56
C ALA A 26 3.87 -7.49 7.14
N GLY A 27 3.09 -7.15 6.12
CA GLY A 27 3.54 -7.20 4.74
C GLY A 27 4.33 -5.97 4.28
N ALA A 28 4.56 -4.97 5.14
CA ALA A 28 5.14 -3.68 4.77
C ALA A 28 4.38 -3.02 3.60
N TRP A 29 3.07 -2.82 3.76
CA TRP A 29 2.23 -2.12 2.78
C TRP A 29 1.64 -0.83 3.35
N GLU A 30 1.35 0.10 2.46
CA GLU A 30 0.57 1.29 2.69
C GLU A 30 -0.76 1.20 1.96
N LEU A 31 -1.86 1.42 2.67
CA LEU A 31 -3.17 1.60 2.06
C LEU A 31 -3.49 3.09 2.00
N THR A 32 -3.74 3.59 0.79
CA THR A 32 -4.23 4.94 0.55
C THR A 32 -5.60 4.86 -0.11
N ALA A 33 -6.55 5.67 0.35
CA ALA A 33 -7.90 5.70 -0.18
C ALA A 33 -8.28 7.14 -0.54
N SER A 34 -8.86 7.29 -1.73
CA SER A 34 -9.38 8.54 -2.24
C SER A 34 -10.71 8.29 -2.95
N ARG A 35 -11.43 9.36 -3.29
CA ARG A 35 -12.65 9.25 -4.10
C ARG A 35 -12.45 8.56 -5.45
N HIS A 36 -11.22 8.55 -5.99
CA HIS A 36 -10.93 7.99 -7.32
C HIS A 36 -10.30 6.61 -7.28
N ALA A 37 -9.65 6.25 -6.17
CA ALA A 37 -8.91 5.00 -6.09
C ALA A 37 -8.64 4.56 -4.65
N ILE A 38 -8.54 3.25 -4.48
CA ILE A 38 -7.90 2.60 -3.35
C ILE A 38 -6.58 2.05 -3.87
N ARG A 39 -5.47 2.48 -3.29
CA ARG A 39 -4.12 2.08 -3.71
C ARG A 39 -3.38 1.44 -2.55
N LEU A 40 -2.87 0.25 -2.82
CA LEU A 40 -2.01 -0.53 -1.96
C LEU A 40 -0.58 -0.42 -2.52
N SER A 41 0.27 0.33 -1.83
CA SER A 41 1.66 0.56 -2.21
C SER A 41 2.58 -0.24 -1.28
N PRO A 42 3.61 -0.92 -1.79
CA PRO A 42 4.63 -1.50 -0.94
C PRO A 42 5.43 -0.40 -0.21
N LYS A 43 5.85 -0.71 1.01
CA LYS A 43 6.82 0.06 1.80
C LYS A 43 8.13 -0.73 1.84
N PRO A 44 9.28 -0.06 1.99
CA PRO A 44 10.51 -0.74 2.31
C PRO A 44 10.39 -1.58 3.57
N ARG A 45 10.96 -2.78 3.54
CA ARG A 45 11.10 -3.61 4.74
C ARG A 45 12.08 -2.93 5.70
N PRO A 46 11.70 -2.68 6.97
CA PRO A 46 12.58 -2.00 7.94
C PRO A 46 13.92 -2.72 8.16
N GLY A 47 13.95 -4.05 8.00
CA GLY A 47 15.15 -4.87 8.18
C GLY A 47 15.93 -5.15 6.89
N CYS A 48 15.65 -4.45 5.79
CA CYS A 48 16.37 -4.68 4.55
C CYS A 48 17.87 -4.32 4.71
N PRO A 49 18.81 -5.24 4.46
CA PRO A 49 20.23 -4.94 4.57
C PRO A 49 20.70 -3.91 3.53
N ASP A 50 20.07 -3.89 2.35
CA ASP A 50 20.52 -3.09 1.22
C ASP A 50 20.11 -1.62 1.30
N CYS A 51 18.87 -1.35 1.72
CA CYS A 51 18.35 0.00 1.83
C CYS A 51 18.00 0.44 3.26
N LYS A 52 18.29 -0.38 4.28
CA LYS A 52 18.10 -0.07 5.72
C LYS A 52 16.70 0.45 6.08
N GLY A 53 15.68 0.07 5.32
CA GLY A 53 14.31 0.55 5.51
C GLY A 53 14.01 1.93 4.91
N GLU A 54 14.97 2.59 4.27
CA GLU A 54 14.84 3.95 3.69
C GLU A 54 14.20 3.96 2.29
N GLY A 55 13.76 2.82 1.77
CA GLY A 55 13.06 2.81 0.48
C GLY A 55 13.98 2.84 -0.74
N GLY A 56 15.26 3.15 -0.60
CA GLY A 56 16.12 3.33 -1.75
C GLY A 56 15.69 4.54 -2.57
N TRP A 57 16.56 5.54 -2.66
CA TRP A 57 16.51 6.56 -3.69
C TRP A 57 17.76 6.41 -4.56
N TRP A 58 17.63 6.88 -5.80
CA TRP A 58 18.69 6.95 -6.81
C TRP A 58 20.09 7.05 -6.18
N SER A 59 20.90 6.01 -6.33
CA SER A 59 22.30 6.02 -5.92
C SER A 59 23.17 5.76 -7.15
N GLU A 60 24.22 6.57 -7.31
CA GLU A 60 25.19 6.46 -8.42
C GLU A 60 26.14 5.25 -8.26
N GLY A 61 25.79 4.26 -7.42
CA GLY A 61 26.64 3.12 -7.05
C GLY A 61 25.96 1.76 -7.27
N LEU A 62 26.78 0.77 -7.66
CA LEU A 62 26.55 -0.67 -7.93
C LEU A 62 25.29 -1.14 -8.69
N TYR A 63 24.26 -0.31 -8.85
CA TYR A 63 23.03 -0.61 -9.58
C TYR A 63 22.99 0.25 -10.85
N PRO A 64 23.38 -0.29 -12.02
CA PRO A 64 23.36 0.45 -13.27
C PRO A 64 21.90 0.62 -13.71
N GLY A 65 21.26 1.73 -13.34
CA GLY A 65 19.90 2.07 -13.80
C GLY A 65 18.92 2.60 -12.75
N GLY A 66 19.34 2.86 -11.51
CA GLY A 66 18.44 3.42 -10.50
C GLY A 66 17.34 2.44 -10.05
N GLU A 67 17.65 1.14 -10.02
CA GLU A 67 16.68 0.12 -9.66
C GLU A 67 16.22 0.25 -8.20
N MET A 68 14.91 0.12 -7.97
CA MET A 68 14.33 0.09 -6.63
C MET A 68 14.98 -1.05 -5.81
N CYS A 69 15.30 -0.77 -4.55
CA CYS A 69 15.85 -1.76 -3.61
C CYS A 69 15.06 -3.09 -3.70
N TRP A 70 15.76 -4.23 -3.88
CA TRP A 70 15.13 -5.54 -4.11
C TRP A 70 14.20 -5.98 -2.96
N CYS A 71 14.40 -5.43 -1.77
CA CYS A 71 13.56 -5.66 -0.60
C CYS A 71 12.14 -5.05 -0.69
N TRP A 72 11.84 -4.32 -1.76
CA TRP A 72 10.47 -3.87 -2.04
C TRP A 72 9.63 -5.07 -2.48
N ASP A 73 8.52 -5.31 -1.79
CA ASP A 73 7.49 -6.18 -2.34
C ASP A 73 6.99 -5.55 -3.65
N ARG A 74 6.92 -6.32 -4.73
CA ARG A 74 6.25 -5.92 -5.96
C ARG A 74 4.99 -6.77 -6.15
N PRO A 75 3.92 -6.25 -6.77
CA PRO A 75 3.70 -4.91 -7.34
C PRO A 75 2.61 -4.07 -6.63
N VAL A 76 2.60 -2.75 -6.85
CA VAL A 76 1.51 -1.84 -6.46
C VAL A 76 0.16 -2.40 -6.98
N ARG A 77 -0.89 -2.27 -6.16
CA ARG A 77 -2.26 -2.63 -6.56
C ARG A 77 -3.14 -1.41 -6.45
N THR A 78 -3.83 -1.06 -7.53
CA THR A 78 -4.75 0.08 -7.55
C THR A 78 -6.11 -0.40 -8.00
N LEU A 79 -7.11 -0.23 -7.15
CA LEU A 79 -8.52 -0.35 -7.52
C LEU A 79 -9.06 1.05 -7.82
N ARG A 80 -9.41 1.31 -9.08
CA ARG A 80 -10.04 2.57 -9.49
C ARG A 80 -11.53 2.55 -9.13
N LEU A 81 -11.98 3.61 -8.47
CA LEU A 81 -13.38 3.82 -8.10
C LEU A 81 -14.07 4.81 -9.04
N LEU A 82 -13.34 5.81 -9.54
CA LEU A 82 -13.82 6.79 -10.51
C LEU A 82 -12.74 7.07 -11.56
N PRO A 83 -13.12 7.49 -12.77
CA PRO A 83 -12.17 7.97 -13.76
C PRO A 83 -11.34 9.13 -13.18
N VAL A 84 -10.02 9.06 -13.39
CA VAL A 84 -9.13 10.19 -13.10
C VAL A 84 -9.21 11.14 -14.29
N ARG A 85 -9.62 12.39 -14.05
CA ARG A 85 -9.37 13.47 -15.01
C ARG A 85 -7.89 13.83 -14.86
N ASP A 86 -7.13 13.64 -15.93
CA ASP A 86 -5.68 13.85 -16.01
C ASP A 86 -4.83 12.77 -15.29
N PRO A 87 -4.70 11.57 -15.87
CA PRO A 87 -3.75 10.57 -15.39
C PRO A 87 -2.31 11.10 -15.51
N TRP A 88 -1.47 10.84 -14.51
CA TRP A 88 -0.05 11.19 -14.56
C TRP A 88 0.63 10.48 -15.75
N PRO A 89 1.68 11.07 -16.36
CA PRO A 89 2.34 10.49 -17.54
C PRO A 89 2.83 9.05 -17.33
N ASP A 90 3.27 8.74 -16.11
CA ASP A 90 3.80 7.42 -15.73
C ASP A 90 2.73 6.47 -15.19
N GLU A 91 1.45 6.86 -15.25
CA GLU A 91 0.35 6.01 -14.81
C GLU A 91 0.05 4.97 -15.91
N PRO A 92 0.21 3.66 -15.64
CA PRO A 92 0.00 2.64 -16.66
C PRO A 92 -1.46 2.67 -17.17
N PRO A 93 -1.68 2.60 -18.49
CA PRO A 93 -3.01 2.38 -19.03
C PRO A 93 -3.34 0.91 -18.76
N PHE A 94 -4.32 0.70 -17.87
CA PHE A 94 -5.05 -0.56 -17.62
C PHE A 94 -4.45 -1.85 -18.20
#